data_AF-E2CCU6-F1
#
_entry.id   AF-E2CCU6-F1
#
_cell.length_a   1.000
_cell.length_b   1.000
_cell.length_c   1.000
_cell.angle_alpha   90.00
_cell.angle_beta   90.00
_cell.angle_gamma   90.00
#
_symmetry.space_group_name_H-M   'P 1'
#
loop_
_entity.id
_entity.type
_entity.pdbx_description
1 polymer ?
#
loop_
_entity_poly.entity_id
_entity_poly.type
_entity_poly.pdbx_seq_one_letter_code
_entity_poly.pdbx_strand_id
1 'polypeptide(L)' 'MPINITMPALSPTMEEGKLAKWLVNEGDTISAGDVIAEIETDKHHE' A
#
# COMPACT_ATOMS: atom_id res chain seq x y z
N MET A 1 1.16 -13.24 16.29
CA MET A 1 2.34 -12.97 15.42
C MET A 1 1.98 -11.79 14.54
N PRO A 2 2.81 -10.74 14.45
CA PRO A 2 2.57 -9.66 13.49
C PRO A 2 2.73 -10.18 12.06
N ILE A 3 1.91 -9.65 11.15
CA ILE A 3 2.04 -9.91 9.71
C ILE A 3 2.75 -8.71 9.10
N ASN A 4 3.86 -8.93 8.41
CA ASN A 4 4.55 -7.86 7.71
C ASN A 4 3.80 -7.55 6.41
N ILE A 5 3.31 -6.32 6.28
CA ILE A 5 2.77 -5.78 5.05
C ILE A 5 3.91 -5.09 4.30
N THR A 6 4.29 -5.65 3.16
CA THR A 6 5.27 -5.06 2.25
C THR A 6 4.56 -4.37 1.09
N MET A 7 5.19 -3.34 0.51
CA MET A 7 4.67 -2.69 -0.70
C MET A 7 4.55 -3.72 -1.84
N PRO A 8 3.36 -3.96 -2.39
CA PRO A 8 3.22 -4.81 -3.57
C PRO A 8 3.64 -4.03 -4.82
N ALA A 9 4.28 -4.72 -5.77
CA ALA A 9 4.51 -4.16 -7.09
C ALA A 9 3.16 -4.06 -7.85
N LEU A 10 2.73 -2.84 -8.17
CA LEU A 10 1.48 -2.57 -8.90
C LEU A 10 1.66 -2.55 -10.43
N SER A 11 2.91 -2.60 -10.92
CA SER A 11 3.28 -2.73 -12.34
C SER A 11 4.56 -3.57 -12.45
N PRO A 12 4.77 -4.32 -13.54
CA PRO A 12 6.00 -5.08 -13.77
C PRO A 12 7.28 -4.21 -13.78
N THR A 13 7.15 -2.90 -14.01
CA THR A 13 8.26 -1.94 -14.02
C THR A 13 8.27 -1.00 -12.81
N MET A 14 7.42 -1.25 -11.80
CA MET A 14 7.35 -0.41 -10.61
C MET A 14 8.50 -0.76 -9.66
N GLU A 15 9.43 0.18 -9.49
CA GLU A 15 10.52 0.07 -8.52
C GLU A 15 10.15 0.72 -7.17
N GLU A 16 9.45 1.85 -7.22
CA GLU A 16 9.08 2.63 -6.04
C GLU A 16 7.60 3.02 -6.07
N GLY A 17 7.00 3.15 -4.88
CA GLY A 17 5.63 3.62 -4.68
C GLY A 17 5.58 4.56 -3.50
N LYS A 18 4.81 5.63 -3.63
CA LYS A 18 4.65 6.63 -2.58
C LYS A 18 3.41 6.32 -1.78
N LEU A 19 3.57 6.10 -0.47
CA LEU A 19 2.43 6.01 0.44
C LEU A 19 1.74 7.39 0.50
N ALA A 20 0.54 7.48 -0.08
CA ALA A 20 -0.23 8.70 -0.09
C ALA A 20 -0.98 8.89 1.23
N LYS A 21 -1.58 7.82 1.75
CA LYS A 21 -2.41 7.89 2.96
C LYS A 21 -2.58 6.54 3.65
N TRP A 22 -2.58 6.54 4.98
CA TRP A 22 -3.09 5.43 5.79
C TRP A 22 -4.59 5.57 6.01
N LEU A 23 -5.34 4.50 5.81
CA LEU A 23 -6.79 4.43 6.07
C LEU A 23 -7.11 3.77 7.42
N VAL A 24 -6.08 3.24 8.09
CA VAL A 24 -6.14 2.60 9.41
C VAL A 24 -5.17 3.28 10.35
N ASN A 25 -5.44 3.16 11.65
CA ASN A 25 -4.59 3.69 12.72
C ASN A 25 -3.92 2.55 13.49
N GLU A 26 -2.90 2.90 14.26
CA GLU A 26 -2.26 1.95 15.17
C GLU A 26 -3.26 1.41 16.20
N GLY A 27 -3.35 0.08 16.30
CA GLY A 27 -4.30 -0.60 17.20
C GLY A 27 -5.63 -0.95 16.56
N ASP A 28 -5.92 -0.51 15.33
CA ASP A 28 -7.11 -0.92 14.61
C ASP A 28 -7.08 -2.41 14.27
N THR A 29 -8.25 -3.04 14.29
CA THR A 29 -8.41 -4.44 13.85
C THR A 29 -8.75 -4.46 12.36
N ILE A 30 -7.99 -5.20 11.57
CA ILE A 30 -8.17 -5.35 10.13
C ILE A 30 -8.54 -6.79 9.76
N SER A 31 -9.32 -6.94 8.69
CA SER A 31 -9.77 -8.22 8.12
C SER A 31 -9.33 -8.37 6.67
N ALA A 32 -9.37 -9.61 6.16
CA ALA A 32 -9.06 -9.87 4.76
C ALA A 32 -10.08 -9.16 3.86
N GLY A 33 -9.58 -8.33 2.94
CA GLY A 33 -10.39 -7.50 2.05
C GLY A 33 -10.48 -6.03 2.46
N ASP A 34 -10.04 -5.67 3.67
CA ASP A 34 -10.03 -4.28 4.10
C ASP A 34 -8.95 -3.47 3.34
N VAL A 35 -9.29 -2.23 3.01
CA VAL A 35 -8.35 -1.28 2.40
C VAL A 35 -7.62 -0.54 3.52
N ILE A 36 -6.31 -0.71 3.60
CA ILE A 36 -5.50 -0.18 4.72
C ILE A 36 -4.67 1.06 4.36
N ALA A 37 -4.36 1.26 3.08
CA ALA A 37 -3.54 2.36 2.60
C ALA A 37 -3.82 2.70 1.14
N GLU A 38 -3.59 3.96 0.78
CA GLU A 38 -3.58 4.45 -0.59
C GLU A 38 -2.13 4.66 -1.02
N ILE A 39 -1.75 4.04 -2.13
CA ILE A 39 -0.42 4.16 -2.73
C ILE A 39 -0.54 4.92 -4.04
N GLU A 40 0.21 6.00 -4.16
CA GLU A 40 0.38 6.77 -5.38
C GLU A 40 1.63 6.27 -6.10
N THR A 41 1.48 5.93 -7.37
CA THR A 41 2.60 5.60 -8.24
C THR A 41 2.69 6.66 -9.30
N ASP A 42 3.86 7.22 -9.54
CA ASP A 42 4.12 7.96 -10.76
C ASP A 42 4.00 6.98 -11.93
N LYS A 43 2.80 6.93 -12.52
CA LYS A 43 2.67 6.51 -13.90
C LYS A 43 3.35 7.62 -14.68
N HIS A 44 4.66 7.48 -14.89
CA HIS A 44 5.37 8.33 -15.82
C HIS A 44 4.53 8.38 -17.09
N HIS A 45 4.03 9.59 -17.34
CA HIS A 45 3.47 10.02 -18.59
C HIS A 45 4.50 9.62 -19.65
N GLU A 46 4.09 8.75 -20.59
CA GLU A 46 4.88 8.46 -21.78
C GLU A 46 5.21 9.76 -22.53
#